data_AF-A0A957V1U1-F1
#
_entry.id   AF-A0A957V1U1-F1
#
_cell.length_a   1.000
_cell.length_b   1.000
_cell.length_c   1.000
_cell.angle_alpha   90.00
_cell.angle_beta   90.00
_cell.angle_gamma   90.00
#
_symmetry.space_group_name_H-M   'P 1'
#
loop_
_entity.id
_entity.type
_entity.pdbx_description
1 polymer ?
#
loop_
_entity_poly.entity_id
_entity_poly.type
_entity_poly.pdbx_seq_one_letter_code
_entity_poly.pdbx_strand_id
1 'polypeptide(L)'
;ELLAESTVHLGEVRVDGDAVYWIETRPSEQGRSVVVRWTAAEGAHDVTPPGFSARTRAHEYGGGSYWIDGDTVYFANFADQILYRQVIGQAPAPLTPAGYRYADGIVDRRRGRIICVREDHTVAGREAENTLVVIDSVAGGPGEVIARGHDFYSSPALSSDGTQLCWLAWRHPNMPWTATELWLADVTPGGEVVNARCIEGAGGGDAIFQPAWSPDGQLI
;
A
#
# COMPACT_ATOMS: atom_id res chain seq x y z
N GLU A 1 21.73 23.47 19.55
CA GLU A 1 20.84 23.00 18.47
C GLU A 1 20.98 21.48 18.44
N LEU A 2 20.15 20.80 19.23
CA LEU A 2 20.33 19.38 19.62
C LEU A 2 18.94 18.75 19.87
N LEU A 3 18.04 18.87 18.89
CA LEU A 3 16.64 18.40 19.00
C LEU A 3 16.23 17.42 17.90
N ALA A 4 17.08 17.15 16.90
CA ALA A 4 16.76 16.27 15.77
C ALA A 4 17.39 14.86 15.84
N GLU A 5 18.20 14.56 16.86
CA GLU A 5 19.01 13.32 16.87
C GLU A 5 18.37 12.10 17.56
N SER A 6 17.21 12.20 18.23
CA SER A 6 16.78 11.12 19.15
C SER A 6 15.32 10.68 19.12
N THR A 7 14.45 11.22 18.26
CA THR A 7 13.05 10.76 18.22
C THR A 7 12.84 9.74 17.10
N VAL A 8 12.64 8.48 17.48
CA VAL A 8 12.15 7.45 16.56
C VAL A 8 10.66 7.70 16.33
N HIS A 9 10.27 7.87 15.06
CA HIS A 9 8.86 7.98 14.69
C HIS A 9 8.32 6.59 14.33
N LEU A 10 7.24 6.20 15.02
CA LEU A 10 6.50 4.97 14.78
C LEU A 10 5.31 5.27 13.85
N GLY A 11 5.11 4.45 12.82
CA GLY A 11 3.99 4.61 11.90
C GLY A 11 3.57 3.29 11.24
N GLU A 12 2.45 3.35 10.51
CA GLU A 12 1.96 2.25 9.68
C GLU A 12 1.91 0.89 10.40
N VAL A 13 1.31 0.83 11.59
CA VAL A 13 1.21 -0.42 12.36
C VAL A 13 0.35 -1.43 11.59
N ARG A 14 0.84 -2.67 11.46
CA ARG A 14 0.12 -3.79 10.87
C ARG A 14 0.23 -5.02 11.78
N VAL A 15 -0.78 -5.87 11.73
CA VAL A 15 -0.81 -7.14 12.47
C VAL A 15 -1.02 -8.26 11.47
N ASP A 16 -0.22 -9.32 11.60
CA ASP A 16 -0.42 -10.56 10.87
C ASP A 16 -0.20 -11.75 11.79
N GLY A 17 -1.25 -12.54 12.03
CA GLY A 17 -1.23 -13.60 13.03
C GLY A 17 -0.90 -13.08 14.43
N ASP A 18 0.18 -13.59 15.02
CA ASP A 18 0.70 -13.21 16.34
C ASP A 18 1.80 -12.14 16.30
N ALA A 19 2.14 -11.65 15.10
CA ALA A 19 3.21 -10.68 14.88
C ALA A 19 2.65 -9.27 14.67
N VAL A 20 3.36 -8.29 15.23
CA VAL A 20 3.10 -6.86 15.05
C VAL A 20 4.25 -6.25 14.26
N TYR A 21 3.90 -5.44 13.26
CA TYR A 21 4.84 -4.76 12.38
C TYR A 21 4.59 -3.25 12.42
N TRP A 22 5.65 -2.45 12.29
CA TRP A 22 5.56 -1.00 12.17
C TRP A 22 6.77 -0.44 11.42
N ILE A 23 6.67 0.81 10.98
CA ILE A 23 7.80 1.56 10.44
C ILE A 23 8.44 2.38 11.56
N GLU A 24 9.77 2.29 11.66
CA GLU A 24 10.62 3.22 12.41
C GLU A 24 11.42 4.09 11.45
N THR A 25 11.31 5.41 11.60
CA THR A 25 12.23 6.33 10.92
C THR A 25 13.44 6.60 11.81
N ARG A 26 14.64 6.40 11.26
CA ARG A 26 15.92 6.44 11.99
C ARG A 26 16.76 7.66 11.59
N PRO A 27 16.77 8.74 12.39
CA PRO A 27 17.56 9.94 12.09
C PRO A 27 19.06 9.64 11.95
N SER A 28 19.60 8.78 12.81
CA SER A 28 21.00 8.35 12.81
C SER A 28 21.40 7.54 11.57
N GLU A 29 20.42 7.06 10.80
CA GLU A 29 20.62 6.32 9.54
C GLU A 29 20.12 7.13 8.33
N GLN A 30 20.38 8.45 8.32
CA GLN A 30 19.99 9.36 7.23
C GLN A 30 18.46 9.38 6.99
N GLY A 31 17.66 9.19 8.03
CA GLY A 31 16.21 9.17 7.94
C GLY A 31 15.64 7.90 7.28
N ARG A 32 16.40 6.78 7.31
CA ARG A 32 15.96 5.48 6.80
C ARG A 32 14.70 5.00 7.52
N SER A 33 13.74 4.50 6.76
CA SER A 33 12.50 3.90 7.26
C SER A 33 12.66 2.38 7.29
N VAL A 34 12.45 1.79 8.47
CA VAL A 34 12.72 0.37 8.74
C VAL A 34 11.44 -0.31 9.16
N VAL A 35 11.05 -1.38 8.48
CA VAL A 35 10.02 -2.29 8.98
C VAL A 35 10.63 -3.03 10.16
N VAL A 36 9.99 -2.90 11.32
CA VAL A 36 10.32 -3.64 12.54
C VAL A 36 9.21 -4.64 12.80
N ARG A 37 9.60 -5.84 13.24
CA ARG A 37 8.68 -6.92 13.61
C ARG A 37 8.84 -7.25 15.08
N TRP A 38 7.73 -7.51 15.75
CA TRP A 38 7.69 -8.02 17.11
C TRP A 38 6.82 -9.27 17.22
N THR A 39 7.31 -10.24 17.99
CA THR A 39 6.52 -11.36 18.51
C THR A 39 6.83 -11.55 19.99
N ALA A 40 5.95 -12.26 20.70
CA ALA A 40 6.20 -12.62 22.10
C ALA A 40 7.45 -13.50 22.28
N ALA A 41 7.81 -14.30 21.27
CA ALA A 41 8.94 -15.23 21.33
C ALA A 41 10.29 -14.57 21.03
N GLU A 42 10.33 -13.61 20.10
CA GLU A 42 11.58 -13.05 19.57
C GLU A 42 11.83 -11.60 20.01
N GLY A 43 10.82 -10.91 20.54
CA GLY A 43 10.89 -9.48 20.76
C GLY A 43 10.95 -8.69 19.45
N ALA A 44 11.35 -7.41 19.54
CA ALA A 44 11.43 -6.52 18.38
C ALA A 44 12.75 -6.70 17.63
N HIS A 45 12.70 -6.79 16.30
CA HIS A 45 13.87 -6.82 15.43
C HIS A 45 13.60 -6.24 14.04
N ASP A 46 14.67 -5.80 13.39
CA ASP A 46 14.63 -5.21 12.06
C ASP A 46 14.32 -6.25 10.99
N VAL A 47 13.38 -5.93 10.12
CA VAL A 47 13.10 -6.70 8.90
C VAL A 47 13.77 -6.07 7.69
N THR A 48 13.75 -4.74 7.56
CA THR A 48 14.37 -4.06 6.41
C THR A 48 15.90 -4.03 6.55
N PRO A 49 16.65 -4.68 5.63
CA PRO A 49 18.10 -4.79 5.75
C PRO A 49 18.82 -3.45 5.49
N PRO A 50 20.08 -3.30 5.94
CA PRO A 50 20.91 -2.15 5.60
C PRO A 50 20.97 -1.91 4.09
N GLY A 51 20.99 -0.63 3.69
CA GLY A 51 20.96 -0.22 2.28
C GLY A 51 19.54 -0.08 1.69
N PHE A 52 18.51 -0.55 2.40
CA PHE A 52 17.11 -0.39 2.00
C PHE A 52 16.34 0.50 2.97
N SER A 53 15.37 1.25 2.44
CA SER A 53 14.48 2.12 3.21
C SER A 53 13.05 1.91 2.75
N ALA A 54 12.21 1.33 3.60
CA ALA A 54 10.79 1.07 3.32
C ALA A 54 10.00 2.38 3.37
N ARG A 55 10.01 3.12 2.25
CA ARG A 55 9.38 4.44 2.12
C ARG A 55 9.10 4.74 0.65
N THR A 56 7.89 5.24 0.37
CA THR A 56 7.44 5.64 -0.96
C THR A 56 7.29 7.15 -1.07
N ARG A 57 7.36 7.67 -2.30
CA ARG A 57 7.09 9.06 -2.69
C ARG A 57 5.74 9.21 -3.41
N ALA A 58 4.92 8.16 -3.43
CA ALA A 58 3.58 8.24 -3.99
C ALA A 58 2.76 9.32 -3.28
N HIS A 59 1.93 10.02 -4.06
CA HIS A 59 1.17 11.21 -3.73
C HIS A 59 2.02 12.35 -3.14
N GLU A 60 3.35 12.33 -3.35
CA GLU A 60 4.35 13.27 -2.82
C GLU A 60 4.50 13.31 -1.28
N TYR A 61 3.48 12.89 -0.53
CA TYR A 61 3.49 12.78 0.93
C TYR A 61 4.07 11.46 1.42
N GLY A 62 3.93 10.38 0.64
CA GLY A 62 4.28 9.02 1.05
C GLY A 62 3.27 8.40 2.03
N GLY A 63 3.47 7.12 2.35
CA GLY A 63 2.59 6.34 3.24
C GLY A 63 2.16 5.01 2.61
N GLY A 64 1.74 4.06 3.43
CA GLY A 64 1.34 2.71 2.98
C GLY A 64 2.48 2.00 2.25
N SER A 65 3.70 2.19 2.75
CA SER A 65 4.96 1.87 2.08
C SER A 65 5.35 0.39 2.13
N TYR A 66 4.68 -0.39 2.98
CA TYR A 66 4.89 -1.83 3.11
C TYR A 66 3.61 -2.61 3.42
N TRP A 67 3.63 -3.90 3.07
CA TRP A 67 2.56 -4.88 3.28
C TRP A 67 3.16 -6.23 3.71
N ILE A 68 2.39 -7.04 4.43
CA ILE A 68 2.85 -8.29 5.04
C ILE A 68 1.95 -9.46 4.61
N ASP A 69 2.57 -10.58 4.30
CA ASP A 69 1.91 -11.88 4.11
C ASP A 69 2.75 -12.99 4.76
N GLY A 70 2.41 -13.36 6.01
CA GLY A 70 3.15 -14.34 6.78
C GLY A 70 4.59 -13.90 7.01
N ASP A 71 5.53 -14.65 6.44
CA ASP A 71 6.97 -14.36 6.51
C ASP A 71 7.46 -13.48 5.35
N THR A 72 6.58 -13.03 4.47
CA THR A 72 6.94 -12.22 3.31
C THR A 72 6.54 -10.76 3.53
N VAL A 73 7.50 -9.87 3.33
CA VAL A 73 7.32 -8.42 3.35
C VAL A 73 7.46 -7.87 1.94
N TYR A 74 6.50 -7.05 1.57
CA TYR A 74 6.52 -6.26 0.35
C TYR A 74 6.75 -4.81 0.75
N PHE A 75 7.72 -4.11 0.15
CA PHE A 75 7.97 -2.71 0.50
C PHE A 75 8.50 -1.91 -0.68
N ALA A 76 8.06 -0.65 -0.78
CA ALA A 76 8.63 0.31 -1.70
C ALA A 76 9.98 0.79 -1.16
N ASN A 77 11.05 0.57 -1.92
CA ASN A 77 12.38 1.03 -1.53
C ASN A 77 12.57 2.50 -1.91
N PHE A 78 13.00 3.34 -0.96
CA PHE A 78 13.04 4.78 -1.17
C PHE A 78 14.00 5.22 -2.28
N ALA A 79 15.11 4.52 -2.44
CA ALA A 79 16.18 4.92 -3.36
C ALA A 79 15.76 4.83 -4.83
N ASP A 80 14.99 3.80 -5.20
CA ASP A 80 14.62 3.49 -6.58
C ASP A 80 13.10 3.46 -6.82
N GLN A 81 12.29 3.54 -5.76
CA GLN A 81 10.81 3.45 -5.77
C GLN A 81 10.26 2.11 -6.28
N ILE A 82 11.13 1.12 -6.46
CA ILE A 82 10.74 -0.23 -6.84
C ILE A 82 10.06 -0.88 -5.63
N LEU A 83 9.00 -1.66 -5.91
CA LEU A 83 8.43 -2.55 -4.92
C LEU A 83 9.28 -3.82 -4.84
N TYR A 84 9.80 -4.11 -3.66
CA TYR A 84 10.58 -5.31 -3.36
C TYR A 84 9.72 -6.35 -2.66
N ARG A 85 10.04 -7.62 -2.91
CA ARG A 85 9.58 -8.79 -2.16
C ARG A 85 10.75 -9.32 -1.33
N GLN A 86 10.51 -9.58 -0.04
CA GLN A 86 11.51 -10.11 0.87
C GLN A 86 10.87 -11.19 1.76
N VAL A 87 11.43 -12.40 1.77
CA VAL A 87 11.19 -13.33 2.88
C VAL A 87 12.02 -12.86 4.07
N ILE A 88 11.43 -12.75 5.27
CA ILE A 88 12.10 -12.24 6.47
C ILE A 88 13.40 -13.03 6.71
N GLY A 89 14.49 -12.31 6.97
CA GLY A 89 15.83 -12.88 7.12
C GLY A 89 16.57 -13.18 5.80
N GLN A 90 15.93 -13.01 4.64
CA GLN A 90 16.57 -13.13 3.33
C GLN A 90 16.76 -11.76 2.64
N ALA A 91 17.55 -11.76 1.56
CA ALA A 91 17.77 -10.56 0.76
C ALA A 91 16.50 -10.14 -0.02
N PRO A 92 16.16 -8.85 -0.10
CA PRO A 92 15.06 -8.36 -0.92
C PRO A 92 15.34 -8.56 -2.41
N ALA A 93 14.31 -8.94 -3.17
CA ALA A 93 14.34 -9.01 -4.62
C ALA A 93 13.34 -8.02 -5.24
N PRO A 94 13.69 -7.33 -6.34
CA PRO A 94 12.77 -6.42 -7.00
C PRO A 94 11.58 -7.21 -7.56
N LEU A 95 10.36 -6.79 -7.22
CA LEU A 95 9.12 -7.39 -7.72
C LEU A 95 8.59 -6.63 -8.94
N THR A 96 8.88 -5.33 -9.05
CA THR A 96 8.36 -4.47 -10.11
C THR A 96 9.48 -3.82 -10.92
N PRO A 97 9.22 -3.40 -12.17
CA PRO A 97 10.16 -2.56 -12.91
C PRO A 97 10.27 -1.15 -12.29
N ALA A 98 11.35 -0.45 -12.64
CA ALA A 98 11.51 0.97 -12.35
C ALA A 98 10.56 1.85 -13.19
N GLY A 99 10.42 3.12 -12.82
CA GLY A 99 9.53 4.08 -13.49
C GLY A 99 8.10 4.11 -12.94
N TYR A 100 7.81 3.33 -11.90
CA TYR A 100 6.55 3.35 -11.18
C TYR A 100 6.81 3.60 -9.70
N ARG A 101 5.80 4.08 -8.97
CA ARG A 101 5.80 4.12 -7.50
C ARG A 101 4.57 3.39 -6.99
N TYR A 102 4.72 2.67 -5.89
CA TYR A 102 3.64 1.87 -5.31
C TYR A 102 3.41 2.29 -3.86
N ALA A 103 2.14 2.24 -3.44
CA ALA A 103 1.71 2.59 -2.10
C ALA A 103 0.36 1.95 -1.77
N ASP A 104 -0.01 2.01 -0.49
CA ASP A 104 -1.35 1.73 0.03
C ASP A 104 -2.00 0.47 -0.56
N GLY A 105 -1.45 -0.68 -0.16
CA GLY A 105 -1.79 -1.98 -0.71
C GLY A 105 -2.21 -3.00 0.33
N ILE A 106 -2.80 -4.08 -0.18
CA ILE A 106 -3.26 -5.26 0.54
C ILE A 106 -2.87 -6.53 -0.23
N VAL A 107 -2.76 -7.65 0.48
CA VAL A 107 -2.44 -8.96 -0.12
C VAL A 107 -3.71 -9.81 -0.23
N ASP A 108 -4.06 -10.20 -1.45
CA ASP A 108 -5.05 -11.25 -1.74
C ASP A 108 -4.34 -12.61 -1.68
N ARG A 109 -4.22 -13.14 -0.45
CA ARG A 109 -3.56 -14.43 -0.18
C ARG A 109 -4.18 -15.59 -0.94
N ARG A 110 -5.51 -15.56 -1.14
CA ARG A 110 -6.26 -16.63 -1.81
C ARG A 110 -5.80 -16.83 -3.25
N ARG A 111 -5.34 -15.75 -3.89
CA ARG A 111 -4.97 -15.75 -5.30
C ARG A 111 -3.49 -15.42 -5.55
N GLY A 112 -2.71 -15.16 -4.49
CA GLY A 112 -1.29 -14.85 -4.60
C GLY A 112 -1.02 -13.51 -5.29
N ARG A 113 -1.76 -12.46 -4.91
CA ARG A 113 -1.68 -11.15 -5.58
C ARG A 113 -1.67 -10.00 -4.58
N ILE A 114 -1.16 -8.87 -5.03
CA ILE A 114 -1.15 -7.59 -4.29
C ILE A 114 -2.07 -6.63 -5.02
N ILE A 115 -2.95 -5.95 -4.29
CA ILE A 115 -3.78 -4.87 -4.80
C ILE A 115 -3.25 -3.58 -4.18
N CYS A 116 -2.81 -2.61 -4.99
CA CYS A 116 -2.20 -1.39 -4.47
C CYS A 116 -2.37 -0.20 -5.41
N VAL A 117 -2.10 1.00 -4.88
CA VAL A 117 -2.01 2.22 -5.67
C VAL A 117 -0.67 2.24 -6.41
N ARG A 118 -0.70 2.66 -7.67
CA ARG A 118 0.47 2.86 -8.52
C ARG A 118 0.44 4.21 -9.21
N GLU A 119 1.55 4.93 -9.14
CA GLU A 119 1.87 6.08 -9.99
C GLU A 119 2.74 5.66 -11.17
N ASP A 120 2.36 6.06 -12.39
CA ASP A 120 3.17 5.89 -13.61
C ASP A 120 4.03 7.13 -13.89
N HIS A 121 5.35 6.98 -13.68
CA HIS A 121 6.39 7.98 -13.95
C HIS A 121 7.25 7.63 -15.17
N THR A 122 6.80 6.71 -16.04
CA THR A 122 7.58 6.26 -17.20
C THR A 122 7.72 7.33 -18.29
N VAL A 123 6.86 8.35 -18.27
CA VAL A 123 6.88 9.47 -19.21
C VAL A 123 7.36 10.74 -18.50
N ALA A 124 8.60 11.14 -18.77
CA ALA A 124 9.19 12.34 -18.17
C ALA A 124 8.42 13.63 -18.53
N GLY A 125 8.24 14.53 -17.56
CA GLY A 125 7.58 15.82 -17.74
C GLY A 125 6.05 15.76 -17.83
N ARG A 126 5.46 14.57 -17.74
CA ARG A 126 4.02 14.38 -17.55
C ARG A 126 3.73 14.24 -16.06
N GLU A 127 2.59 14.76 -15.63
CA GLU A 127 2.03 14.40 -14.33
C GLU A 127 1.84 12.87 -14.25
N ALA A 128 2.14 12.30 -13.09
CA ALA A 128 2.05 10.86 -12.91
C ALA A 128 0.58 10.42 -12.96
N GLU A 129 0.29 9.35 -13.70
CA GLU A 129 -1.05 8.78 -13.70
C GLU A 129 -1.19 7.86 -12.47
N ASN A 130 -2.13 8.19 -11.58
CA ASN A 130 -2.52 7.33 -10.47
C ASN A 130 -3.49 6.25 -10.97
N THR A 131 -3.28 5.01 -10.53
CA THR A 131 -4.11 3.86 -10.87
C THR A 131 -4.19 2.91 -9.68
N LEU A 132 -5.29 2.16 -9.56
CA LEU A 132 -5.32 0.98 -8.72
C LEU A 132 -4.91 -0.23 -9.57
N VAL A 133 -3.97 -1.04 -9.08
CA VAL A 133 -3.40 -2.16 -9.83
C VAL A 133 -3.42 -3.46 -9.05
N VAL A 134 -3.33 -4.58 -9.78
CA VAL A 134 -3.08 -5.92 -9.26
C VAL A 134 -1.72 -6.42 -9.74
N ILE A 135 -0.90 -6.92 -8.83
CA ILE A 135 0.45 -7.45 -9.10
C ILE A 135 0.50 -8.90 -8.63
N ASP A 136 1.08 -9.80 -9.42
CA ASP A 136 1.38 -11.16 -8.96
C ASP A 136 2.40 -11.11 -7.81
N SER A 137 2.10 -11.75 -6.68
CA SER A 137 2.89 -11.58 -5.45
C SER A 137 4.26 -12.27 -5.49
N VAL A 138 4.57 -13.01 -6.56
CA VAL A 138 5.84 -13.71 -6.77
C VAL A 138 6.48 -13.32 -8.11
N ALA A 139 5.74 -13.45 -9.20
CA ALA A 139 6.22 -13.13 -10.55
C ALA A 139 6.34 -11.62 -10.78
N GLY A 140 5.55 -10.83 -10.06
CA GLY A 140 5.63 -9.37 -10.10
C GLY A 140 5.18 -8.75 -11.42
N GLY A 141 5.85 -7.68 -11.83
CA GLY A 141 5.53 -6.89 -13.02
C GLY A 141 4.95 -5.50 -12.69
N PRO A 142 4.64 -4.66 -13.70
CA PRO A 142 4.17 -3.29 -13.48
C PRO A 142 2.74 -3.21 -12.90
N GLY A 143 2.04 -4.34 -12.80
CA GLY A 143 0.66 -4.44 -12.35
C GLY A 143 -0.37 -4.23 -13.47
N GLU A 144 -1.43 -5.02 -13.42
CA GLU A 144 -2.63 -4.88 -14.23
C GLU A 144 -3.51 -3.77 -13.65
N VAL A 145 -3.95 -2.82 -14.48
CA VAL A 145 -4.80 -1.70 -14.05
C VAL A 145 -6.24 -2.16 -13.88
N ILE A 146 -6.79 -2.01 -12.67
CA ILE A 146 -8.18 -2.34 -12.34
C ILE A 146 -9.07 -1.11 -12.12
N ALA A 147 -8.49 0.05 -11.81
CA ALA A 147 -9.20 1.33 -11.79
C ALA A 147 -8.30 2.46 -12.30
N ARG A 148 -8.88 3.34 -13.11
CA ARG A 148 -8.20 4.52 -13.69
C ARG A 148 -9.18 5.63 -14.02
N GLY A 149 -8.63 6.83 -14.25
CA GLY A 149 -9.37 7.99 -14.71
C GLY A 149 -9.57 9.06 -13.64
N HIS A 150 -9.63 8.72 -12.35
CA HIS A 150 -9.52 9.67 -11.23
C HIS A 150 -8.06 10.09 -10.99
N ASP A 151 -7.87 11.26 -10.38
CA ASP A 151 -6.54 11.82 -10.12
C ASP A 151 -5.84 11.10 -8.97
N PHE A 152 -6.60 10.51 -8.04
CA PHE A 152 -6.07 9.80 -6.88
C PHE A 152 -6.92 8.59 -6.50
N TYR A 153 -6.26 7.61 -5.86
CA TYR A 153 -6.86 6.41 -5.30
C TYR A 153 -6.26 6.14 -3.93
N SER A 154 -7.02 5.53 -3.03
CA SER A 154 -6.49 5.05 -1.76
C SER A 154 -7.34 3.96 -1.15
N SER A 155 -6.82 3.39 -0.07
CA SER A 155 -7.51 2.51 0.86
C SER A 155 -8.21 1.33 0.18
N PRO A 156 -7.53 0.55 -0.68
CA PRO A 156 -8.09 -0.69 -1.17
C PRO A 156 -8.34 -1.63 0.01
N ALA A 157 -9.56 -2.17 0.12
CA ALA A 157 -9.92 -3.13 1.14
C ALA A 157 -10.70 -4.29 0.52
N LEU A 158 -10.18 -5.50 0.71
CA LEU A 158 -10.79 -6.74 0.25
C LEU A 158 -11.60 -7.35 1.39
N SER A 159 -12.84 -7.72 1.09
CA SER A 159 -13.72 -8.49 1.97
C SER A 159 -13.05 -9.79 2.45
N SER A 160 -13.45 -10.27 3.64
CA SER A 160 -12.87 -11.46 4.26
C SER A 160 -13.04 -12.74 3.41
N ASP A 161 -14.12 -12.82 2.63
CA ASP A 161 -14.37 -13.90 1.67
C ASP A 161 -13.66 -13.70 0.31
N GLY A 162 -13.08 -12.53 0.08
CA GLY A 162 -12.33 -12.19 -1.12
C GLY A 162 -13.20 -12.06 -2.38
N THR A 163 -14.49 -11.76 -2.22
CA THR A 163 -15.47 -11.62 -3.32
C THR A 163 -15.82 -10.18 -3.65
N GLN A 164 -15.50 -9.24 -2.77
CA GLN A 164 -15.72 -7.81 -2.96
C GLN A 164 -14.48 -7.01 -2.59
N LEU A 165 -14.20 -5.99 -3.42
CA LEU A 165 -13.12 -5.02 -3.23
C LEU A 165 -13.73 -3.62 -3.20
N CYS A 166 -13.38 -2.82 -2.20
CA CYS A 166 -13.68 -1.39 -2.19
C CYS A 166 -12.40 -0.56 -2.20
N TRP A 167 -12.51 0.70 -2.61
CA TRP A 167 -11.44 1.69 -2.57
C TRP A 167 -12.04 3.10 -2.55
N LEU A 168 -11.22 4.08 -2.19
CA LEU A 168 -11.54 5.49 -2.35
C LEU A 168 -10.91 6.03 -3.63
N ALA A 169 -11.61 6.95 -4.29
CA ALA A 169 -11.08 7.71 -5.41
C ALA A 169 -11.56 9.16 -5.35
N TRP A 170 -10.76 10.11 -5.85
CA TRP A 170 -11.17 11.51 -5.94
C TRP A 170 -10.43 12.23 -7.06
N ARG A 171 -10.88 13.45 -7.35
CA ARG A 171 -10.39 14.29 -8.44
C ARG A 171 -10.11 15.70 -7.94
N HIS A 172 -9.19 16.37 -8.61
CA HIS A 172 -9.04 17.80 -8.48
C HIS A 172 -10.36 18.53 -8.81
N PRO A 173 -10.64 19.66 -8.13
CA PRO A 173 -9.81 20.33 -7.13
C PRO A 173 -9.99 19.78 -5.70
N ASN A 174 -10.72 18.68 -5.53
CA ASN A 174 -11.00 18.15 -4.20
C ASN A 174 -9.75 17.50 -3.59
N MET A 175 -9.57 17.72 -2.28
CA MET A 175 -8.66 16.95 -1.44
C MET A 175 -9.45 15.84 -0.74
N PRO A 176 -8.80 14.79 -0.19
CA PRO A 176 -9.53 13.65 0.40
C PRO A 176 -10.37 14.04 1.63
N TRP A 177 -10.09 15.17 2.28
CA TRP A 177 -10.91 15.74 3.36
C TRP A 177 -12.04 16.65 2.88
N THR A 178 -12.15 16.90 1.57
CA THR A 178 -13.21 17.72 0.97
C THR A 178 -14.27 16.85 0.32
N ALA A 179 -13.85 15.90 -0.52
CA ALA A 179 -14.76 15.00 -1.21
C ALA A 179 -14.02 13.75 -1.70
N THR A 180 -14.54 12.57 -1.39
CA THR A 180 -14.08 11.27 -1.90
C THR A 180 -15.27 10.43 -2.36
N GLU A 181 -15.05 9.58 -3.34
CA GLU A 181 -15.99 8.59 -3.81
C GLU A 181 -15.60 7.22 -3.26
N LEU A 182 -16.56 6.51 -2.66
CA LEU A 182 -16.39 5.12 -2.25
C LEU A 182 -16.84 4.22 -3.40
N TRP A 183 -15.90 3.45 -3.92
CA TRP A 183 -16.13 2.49 -5.00
C TRP A 183 -16.18 1.08 -4.46
N LEU A 184 -17.03 0.25 -5.07
CA LEU A 184 -17.19 -1.16 -4.77
C LEU A 184 -17.21 -1.96 -6.08
N ALA A 185 -16.48 -3.07 -6.11
CA ALA A 185 -16.45 -4.01 -7.22
C ALA A 185 -16.54 -5.46 -6.73
N ASP A 186 -17.00 -6.33 -7.62
CA ASP A 186 -16.99 -7.77 -7.40
C ASP A 186 -15.64 -8.33 -7.84
N VAL A 187 -15.15 -9.36 -7.13
CA VAL A 187 -13.91 -10.08 -7.43
C VAL A 187 -14.27 -11.51 -7.79
N THR A 188 -14.04 -11.90 -9.04
CA THR A 188 -14.37 -13.24 -9.53
C THR A 188 -13.51 -14.31 -8.85
N PRO A 189 -13.85 -15.61 -8.94
CA PRO A 189 -12.97 -16.67 -8.44
C PRO A 189 -11.56 -16.61 -9.04
N GLY A 190 -11.44 -16.26 -10.33
CA GLY A 190 -10.16 -16.03 -11.02
C GLY A 190 -9.44 -14.74 -10.59
N GLY A 191 -10.13 -13.87 -9.85
CA GLY A 191 -9.57 -12.66 -9.27
C GLY A 191 -9.73 -11.40 -10.11
N GLU A 192 -10.47 -11.48 -11.20
CA GLU A 192 -10.81 -10.32 -12.02
C GLU A 192 -11.70 -9.37 -11.22
N VAL A 193 -11.44 -8.07 -11.32
CA VAL A 193 -12.25 -7.02 -10.68
C VAL A 193 -13.27 -6.52 -11.69
N VAL A 194 -14.55 -6.71 -11.40
CA VAL A 194 -15.66 -6.45 -12.32
C VAL A 194 -16.79 -5.68 -11.62
N ASN A 195 -17.73 -5.13 -12.41
CA ASN A 195 -18.92 -4.41 -11.90
C ASN A 195 -18.60 -3.26 -10.92
N ALA A 196 -17.48 -2.57 -11.14
CA ALA A 196 -17.09 -1.42 -10.34
C ALA A 196 -18.15 -0.32 -10.41
N ARG A 197 -18.59 0.15 -9.24
CA ARG A 197 -19.60 1.20 -9.09
C ARG A 197 -19.27 2.09 -7.90
N CYS A 198 -19.54 3.38 -8.04
CA CYS A 198 -19.54 4.30 -6.90
C CYS A 198 -20.81 4.04 -6.07
N ILE A 199 -20.64 3.78 -4.77
CA ILE A 199 -21.75 3.49 -3.85
C ILE A 199 -22.05 4.67 -2.90
N GLU A 200 -21.11 5.60 -2.73
CA GLU A 200 -21.27 6.78 -1.88
C GLU A 200 -20.32 7.91 -2.33
N GLY A 201 -20.70 9.18 -2.10
CA GLY A 201 -19.85 10.34 -2.39
C GLY A 201 -19.84 10.83 -3.85
N ALA A 202 -20.59 10.20 -4.75
CA ALA A 202 -20.70 10.61 -6.16
C ALA A 202 -21.21 12.06 -6.36
N GLY A 203 -21.99 12.57 -5.40
CA GLY A 203 -22.52 13.95 -5.42
C GLY A 203 -21.50 15.01 -5.01
N GLY A 204 -20.34 14.61 -4.47
CA GLY A 204 -19.38 15.49 -3.82
C GLY A 204 -19.86 16.01 -2.45
N GLY A 205 -18.95 16.64 -1.72
CA GLY A 205 -19.22 17.20 -0.38
C GLY A 205 -19.05 16.22 0.78
N ASP A 206 -18.89 14.93 0.49
CA ASP A 206 -18.66 13.88 1.49
C ASP A 206 -17.19 13.47 1.54
N ALA A 207 -16.56 13.61 2.71
CA ALA A 207 -15.20 13.15 2.96
C ALA A 207 -15.22 11.76 3.62
N ILE A 208 -15.34 10.73 2.80
CA ILE A 208 -15.29 9.33 3.24
C ILE A 208 -13.84 8.96 3.56
N PHE A 209 -13.61 8.30 4.69
CA PHE A 209 -12.29 8.00 5.21
C PHE A 209 -12.23 6.57 5.75
N GLN A 210 -11.17 5.82 5.37
CA GLN A 210 -10.85 4.48 5.86
C GLN A 210 -11.98 3.43 5.75
N PRO A 211 -12.48 3.14 4.53
CA PRO A 211 -13.40 2.02 4.36
C PRO A 211 -12.75 0.70 4.79
N ALA A 212 -13.48 -0.12 5.52
CA ALA A 212 -12.99 -1.41 6.01
C ALA A 212 -14.09 -2.47 6.00
N TRP A 213 -13.71 -3.74 5.98
CA TRP A 213 -14.65 -4.85 6.10
C TRP A 213 -14.66 -5.39 7.52
N SER A 214 -15.86 -5.56 8.07
CA SER A 214 -16.05 -6.30 9.31
C SER A 214 -15.83 -7.80 9.09
N PRO A 215 -15.60 -8.58 10.17
CA PRO A 215 -15.45 -10.03 10.06
C PRO A 215 -16.65 -10.76 9.44
N ASP A 216 -17.86 -10.22 9.61
CA ASP A 216 -19.11 -10.73 9.04
C ASP A 216 -19.38 -10.25 7.60
N GLY A 217 -18.44 -9.51 6.99
CA GLY A 217 -18.52 -9.11 5.59
C GLY A 217 -19.37 -7.87 5.33
N GLN A 218 -19.60 -7.04 6.35
CA GLN A 218 -20.20 -5.72 6.18
C GLN A 218 -19.12 -4.69 5.89
N LEU A 219 -19.41 -3.80 4.94
CA LEU A 219 -18.57 -2.63 4.68
C LEU A 219 -18.87 -1.55 5.73
N ILE A 220 -17.83 -1.09 6.41
CA ILE A 220 -17.83 -0.05 7.44
C ILE A 220 -17.14 1.20 6.90
#